data_AF-A0A6B0BMD3-F1
#
_entry.id   AF-A0A6B0BMD3-F1
#
_cell.length_a   1.000
_cell.length_b   1.000
_cell.length_c   1.000
_cell.angle_alpha   90.00
_cell.angle_beta   90.00
_cell.angle_gamma   90.00
#
_symmetry.space_group_name_H-M   'P 1'
#
loop_
_entity.id
_entity.type
_entity.pdbx_description
1 polymer ?
#
loop_
_entity_poly.entity_id
_entity_poly.type
_entity_poly.pdbx_seq_one_letter_code
_entity_poly.pdbx_strand_id
1 'polypeptide(L)' 'MTKSVAIIGAGITGLSSAYFLKQQDPNIDVTIFEASNRPGGKIQSYRKDGYMIELGPESYLGRKT' A
#
# COMPACT_ATOMS: atom_id res chain seq x y z
N MET A 1 -7.12 -6.70 -25.71
CA MET A 1 -6.09 -5.70 -25.34
C MET A 1 -6.00 -5.67 -23.84
N THR A 2 -4.81 -5.81 -23.28
CA THR A 2 -4.55 -5.59 -21.85
C THR A 2 -4.66 -4.10 -21.55
N LYS A 3 -5.38 -3.73 -20.47
CA LYS A 3 -5.46 -2.34 -20.03
C LYS A 3 -4.26 -2.04 -19.14
N SER A 4 -3.52 -0.98 -19.45
CA SER A 4 -2.42 -0.49 -18.61
C SER A 4 -2.91 0.63 -17.69
N VAL A 5 -2.57 0.54 -16.41
CA VAL A 5 -2.96 1.49 -15.36
C VAL A 5 -1.72 1.96 -14.62
N ALA A 6 -1.52 3.27 -14.58
CA ALA A 6 -0.49 3.91 -13.76
C ALA A 6 -1.10 4.40 -12.44
N ILE A 7 -0.47 4.08 -11.32
CA ILE A 7 -0.84 4.54 -9.98
C ILE A 7 0.31 5.40 -9.45
N ILE A 8 0.01 6.63 -9.01
CA ILE A 8 0.99 7.54 -8.42
C ILE A 8 0.86 7.48 -6.89
N GLY A 9 1.92 7.03 -6.23
CA GLY A 9 2.04 6.83 -4.79
C GLY A 9 1.80 5.38 -4.37
N ALA A 10 2.79 4.76 -3.70
CA ALA A 10 2.71 3.44 -3.11
C ALA A 10 2.36 3.50 -1.60
N GLY A 11 1.52 4.46 -1.18
CA GLY A 11 0.86 4.42 0.13
C GLY A 11 -0.22 3.34 0.20
N ILE A 12 -0.87 3.17 1.37
CA ILE A 12 -1.93 2.17 1.54
C ILE A 12 -3.03 2.28 0.47
N THR A 13 -3.43 3.49 0.11
CA THR A 13 -4.43 3.73 -0.93
C THR A 13 -3.98 3.19 -2.29
N GLY A 14 -2.78 3.53 -2.75
CA GLY A 14 -2.29 3.08 -4.06
C GLY A 14 -2.04 1.57 -4.11
N LEU A 15 -1.50 0.99 -3.04
CA LEU A 15 -1.32 -0.45 -2.91
C LEU A 15 -2.66 -1.19 -2.91
N SER A 16 -3.66 -0.70 -2.16
CA SER A 16 -5.02 -1.27 -2.17
C SER A 16 -5.67 -1.13 -3.53
N SER A 17 -5.54 0.01 -4.22
CA SER A 17 -6.05 0.18 -5.58
C SER A 17 -5.45 -0.84 -6.56
N ALA A 18 -4.12 -1.03 -6.53
CA ALA A 18 -3.45 -2.03 -7.37
C ALA A 18 -3.96 -3.46 -7.07
N TYR A 19 -4.08 -3.80 -5.79
CA TYR A 19 -4.57 -5.09 -5.34
C TYR A 19 -5.99 -5.38 -5.84
N PHE A 20 -6.92 -4.45 -5.65
CA PHE A 20 -8.31 -4.64 -6.07
C PHE A 20 -8.48 -4.63 -7.60
N LEU A 21 -7.71 -3.82 -8.34
CA LEU A 21 -7.69 -3.88 -9.80
C LEU A 21 -7.27 -5.27 -10.31
N LYS A 22 -6.21 -5.84 -9.74
CA LYS A 22 -5.74 -7.18 -10.09
C LYS A 22 -6.71 -8.28 -9.69
N GLN A 23 -7.45 -8.12 -8.59
CA GLN A 23 -8.53 -9.05 -8.23
C GLN A 23 -9.69 -9.01 -9.22
N GLN A 24 -10.06 -7.81 -9.69
CA GLN A 24 -11.17 -7.64 -10.64
C GLN A 24 -10.83 -8.19 -12.03
N ASP A 25 -9.61 -7.96 -12.50
CA ASP A 25 -9.10 -8.52 -13.76
C ASP A 25 -7.58 -8.74 -13.66
N PRO A 26 -7.12 -10.00 -13.58
CA PRO A 26 -5.70 -10.35 -13.51
C PRO A 26 -4.88 -9.84 -14.71
N ASN A 27 -5.54 -9.58 -15.85
CA ASN A 27 -4.90 -9.13 -17.08
C ASN A 27 -4.64 -7.62 -17.12
N ILE A 28 -5.15 -6.83 -16.17
CA ILE A 28 -4.81 -5.41 -16.07
C ILE A 28 -3.33 -5.29 -15.74
N ASP A 29 -2.56 -4.59 -16.57
CA ASP A 29 -1.16 -4.28 -16.31
C ASP A 29 -1.06 -3.05 -15.41
N VAL A 30 -0.55 -3.22 -14.18
CA VAL A 30 -0.52 -2.16 -13.16
C VAL A 30 0.93 -1.77 -12.89
N THR A 31 1.25 -0.50 -13.07
CA THR A 31 2.53 0.08 -12.66
C THR A 31 2.29 1.10 -11.55
N ILE A 32 3.03 0.97 -10.44
CA ILE A 32 2.97 1.91 -9.32
C ILE A 32 4.26 2.73 -9.31
N PHE A 33 4.13 4.05 -9.29
CA PHE A 33 5.24 4.99 -9.17
C PHE A 33 5.28 5.55 -7.75
N GLU A 34 6.38 5.36 -7.05
CA GLU A 34 6.60 5.87 -5.69
C GLU A 34 7.85 6.74 -5.67
N ALA A 35 7.76 7.90 -5.03
CA ALA A 35 8.84 8.87 -4.98
C ALA A 35 9.94 8.46 -3.98
N SER A 36 9.54 7.79 -2.88
CA SER A 36 10.47 7.28 -1.87
C SER A 36 11.09 5.95 -2.27
N ASN A 37 12.09 5.51 -1.50
CA ASN A 37 12.75 4.22 -1.70
C ASN A 37 11.96 3.04 -1.10
N ARG A 38 10.70 3.25 -0.68
CA ARG A 38 9.94 2.22 0.03
C ARG A 38 8.41 2.35 -0.15
N PRO A 39 7.65 1.25 -0.25
CA PRO A 39 6.19 1.29 -0.29
C PRO A 39 5.58 1.32 1.13
N GLY A 40 4.43 1.95 1.29
CA GLY A 40 3.65 2.00 2.53
C GLY A 40 3.26 3.43 2.93
N GLY A 41 3.94 4.43 2.37
CA GLY A 41 3.70 5.83 2.67
C GLY A 41 3.83 6.10 4.17
N LYS A 42 2.76 6.62 4.79
CA LYS A 42 2.72 6.91 6.24
C LYS A 42 2.83 5.66 7.12
N ILE A 43 2.50 4.46 6.61
CA ILE A 43 2.62 3.22 7.38
C ILE A 43 4.09 2.82 7.44
N GLN A 44 4.67 2.85 8.64
CA GLN A 44 6.08 2.50 8.84
C GLN A 44 6.30 1.98 10.25
N SER A 45 6.81 0.75 10.35
CA SER A 45 7.18 0.12 11.60
C SER A 45 8.70 0.01 11.70
N TYR A 46 9.27 0.40 12.83
CA TYR A 46 10.68 0.29 13.15
C TYR A 46 10.91 -0.81 14.17
N ARG A 47 11.83 -1.74 13.88
CA ARG A 47 12.17 -2.86 14.76
C ARG A 47 13.60 -2.70 15.27
N LYS A 48 13.77 -2.70 16.59
CA LYS A 48 15.08 -2.57 17.24
C LYS A 48 15.07 -3.23 18.61
N ASP A 49 16.11 -4.01 18.93
CA ASP A 49 16.32 -4.60 20.26
C ASP A 49 15.10 -5.41 20.78
N GLY A 50 14.41 -6.11 19.88
CA GLY A 50 13.18 -6.87 20.20
C GLY A 50 11.90 -6.03 20.27
N TYR A 51 12.00 -4.70 20.22
CA TYR A 51 10.87 -3.80 20.17
C TYR A 51 10.38 -3.55 18.74
N MET A 52 9.09 -3.22 18.63
CA MET A 52 8.45 -2.74 17.43
C MET A 52 7.78 -1.40 17.74
N ILE A 53 8.12 -0.38 16.97
CA ILE A 53 7.71 1.01 17.17
C ILE A 53 7.04 1.47 15.88
N GLU A 54 5.79 1.89 15.96
CA GLU A 54 5.08 2.47 14.82
C GLU A 54 5.48 3.94 14.67
N LEU A 55 6.07 4.28 13.52
CA LEU A 55 6.50 5.64 13.16
C LEU A 55 5.39 6.43 12.44
N GLY A 56 4.19 5.87 12.38
CA GLY A 56 3.03 6.42 11.68
C GLY A 56 1.72 5.90 12.30
N PRO A 57 0.76 5.40 11.51
CA PRO A 57 -0.44 4.76 12.04
C PRO A 57 -0.09 3.55 12.91
N GLU A 58 -0.59 3.54 14.14
CA GLU A 58 -0.37 2.44 15.09
C GLU A 58 -1.41 1.31 14.94
N SER A 59 -2.65 1.68 14.63
CA SER A 59 -3.76 0.73 14.55
C SER A 59 -4.85 1.23 13.62
N TYR A 60 -5.86 0.39 13.41
CA TYR A 60 -7.09 0.72 12.71
C TYR A 60 -8.28 0.36 13.60
N LEU A 61 -9.42 1.01 13.37
CA LEU A 61 -10.65 0.67 14.08
C LEU A 61 -11.23 -0.63 13.52
N GLY A 62 -11.16 -1.72 14.30
CA GLY A 62 -11.64 -3.02 13.85
C GLY A 62 -13.17 -3.14 13.72
N ARG A 63 -13.92 -2.40 14.56
CA ARG A 63 -15.38 -2.32 14.51
C ARG A 63 -15.84 -1.02 15.16
N LYS A 64 -16.80 -0.35 14.55
CA LYS A 64 -17.58 0.73 15.19
C LYS A 64 -18.98 0.17 15.38
N THR A 65 -19.34 -0.17 16.62
CA THR A 65 -20.73 -0.54 16.99
C THR A 65 -21.59 0.70 17.08
#